data_AF-F7KD97-F1
#
_entry.id   AF-F7KD97-F1
#
_cell.length_a   1.000
_cell.length_b   1.000
_cell.length_c   1.000
_cell.angle_alpha   90.00
_cell.angle_beta   90.00
_cell.angle_gamma   90.00
#
_symmetry.space_group_name_H-M   'P 1'
#
loop_
_entity.id
_entity.type
_entity.pdbx_description
1 polymer ?
#
loop_
_entity_poly.entity_id
_entity_poly.type
_entity_poly.pdbx_seq_one_letter_code
_entity_poly.pdbx_strand_id
1 'polypeptide(L)'
;MNLLNEYLAVTNDEYAVVKFTGKSKLILEEDETDSLGAVEFSSLDYDVVQDYEGDAVESGDEVAVKSSAGKKNKTEFVMTEEIASQLHYAARMSLSDLVGQMNDLRDEGTMKRLTIKAVEQMLLDEGLFELKFVNRMPLRKITEYGTDFGIEAETRISSKGNEYEVFYYTQEAQRGIVELLLTAENGGK
;
A
#
# COMPACT_ATOMS: atom_id res chain seq x y z
N MET A 1 38.51 -24.80 -3.83
CA MET A 1 38.52 -24.05 -2.55
C MET A 1 37.70 -22.79 -2.76
N ASN A 2 36.41 -22.83 -2.39
CA ASN A 2 35.47 -21.73 -2.68
C ASN A 2 35.66 -20.58 -1.69
N LEU A 3 36.18 -19.46 -2.19
CA LEU A 3 36.46 -18.19 -1.50
C LEU A 3 35.22 -17.54 -0.86
N LEU A 4 34.02 -18.10 -1.08
CA LEU A 4 32.73 -17.58 -0.63
C LEU A 4 32.34 -18.02 0.79
N ASN A 5 32.95 -19.09 1.33
CA ASN A 5 32.59 -19.60 2.66
C ASN A 5 33.12 -18.75 3.83
N GLU A 6 34.04 -17.81 3.59
CA GLU A 6 34.54 -16.88 4.63
C GLU A 6 33.69 -15.61 4.77
N TYR A 7 32.73 -15.37 3.86
CA TYR A 7 31.92 -14.15 3.83
C TYR A 7 30.44 -14.38 4.16
N LEU A 8 29.93 -15.61 4.02
CA LEU A 8 28.53 -15.95 4.25
C LEU A 8 28.40 -17.21 5.10
N ALA A 9 27.76 -17.07 6.26
CA ALA A 9 27.23 -18.21 7.00
C ALA A 9 25.75 -18.37 6.62
N VAL A 10 25.44 -19.43 5.87
CA VAL A 10 24.06 -19.80 5.53
C VAL A 10 23.55 -20.76 6.60
N THR A 11 22.63 -20.32 7.45
CA THR A 11 21.89 -21.21 8.35
C THR A 11 20.67 -21.73 7.59
N ASN A 12 20.61 -23.02 7.35
CA ASN A 12 19.57 -23.67 6.55
C ASN A 12 18.32 -23.96 7.38
N ASP A 13 17.63 -22.91 7.82
CA ASP A 13 16.36 -22.99 8.55
C ASP A 13 15.37 -21.99 7.93
N GLU A 14 14.75 -22.33 6.77
CA GLU A 14 13.64 -21.63 6.04
C GLU A 14 13.67 -20.09 5.86
N TYR A 15 14.69 -19.39 6.36
CA TYR A 15 14.90 -17.96 6.30
C TYR A 15 16.40 -17.71 6.22
N ALA A 16 16.88 -17.21 5.08
CA ALA A 16 18.27 -16.81 4.96
C ALA A 16 18.48 -15.44 5.63
N VAL A 17 18.95 -15.43 6.88
CA VAL A 17 19.40 -14.19 7.55
C VAL A 17 20.86 -13.93 7.17
N VAL A 18 21.09 -13.00 6.25
CA VAL A 18 22.45 -12.62 5.82
C VAL A 18 23.02 -11.59 6.80
N LYS A 19 23.94 -12.01 7.67
CA LYS A 19 24.72 -11.10 8.52
C LYS A 19 25.99 -10.66 7.79
N PHE A 20 26.09 -9.37 7.49
CA PHE A 20 27.31 -8.76 6.96
C PHE A 20 28.41 -8.74 8.03
N THR A 21 29.59 -9.29 7.70
CA THR A 21 30.76 -9.27 8.58
C THR A 21 31.59 -8.00 8.32
N GLY A 22 32.40 -7.57 9.30
CA GLY A 22 33.12 -6.29 9.27
C GLY A 22 34.06 -6.06 8.07
N LYS A 23 34.35 -7.09 7.26
CA LYS A 23 35.12 -6.97 6.01
C LYS A 23 34.29 -6.41 4.85
N SER A 24 32.96 -6.39 4.92
CA SER A 24 32.10 -5.84 3.86
C SER A 24 32.15 -4.31 3.77
N LYS A 25 32.72 -3.64 4.78
CA LYS A 25 32.83 -2.17 4.83
C LYS A 25 33.91 -1.60 3.90
N LEU A 26 34.76 -2.44 3.31
CA LEU A 26 35.91 -2.01 2.50
C LEU A 26 35.61 -1.83 1.00
N ILE A 27 34.37 -2.06 0.54
CA ILE A 27 33.99 -1.99 -0.89
C ILE A 27 33.31 -0.63 -1.22
N LEU A 28 33.62 0.43 -0.48
CA LEU A 28 32.91 1.71 -0.56
C LEU A 28 33.77 2.91 -1.01
N GLU A 29 34.99 2.70 -1.49
CA GLU A 29 35.81 3.80 -2.01
C GLU A 29 36.37 3.50 -3.42
N GLU A 30 36.02 4.41 -4.35
CA GLU A 30 36.55 4.66 -5.71
C GLU A 30 36.21 3.59 -6.78
N ASP A 31 35.70 3.90 -7.98
CA ASP A 31 35.55 5.16 -8.72
C ASP A 31 34.50 4.96 -9.86
N GLU A 32 34.02 6.07 -10.41
CA GLU A 32 33.32 6.24 -11.70
C GLU A 32 32.00 5.49 -12.00
N THR A 33 30.92 6.28 -11.92
CA THR A 33 29.69 6.26 -12.74
C THR A 33 29.43 5.04 -13.62
N ASP A 34 28.58 4.15 -13.14
CA ASP A 34 27.51 3.59 -13.96
C ASP A 34 26.18 3.83 -13.27
N SER A 35 25.27 4.46 -14.00
CA SER A 35 23.94 4.83 -13.57
C SER A 35 23.14 3.58 -13.17
N LEU A 36 23.22 3.20 -11.89
CA LEU A 36 22.10 2.52 -11.24
C LEU A 36 21.04 3.59 -11.06
N GLY A 37 20.20 3.74 -12.09
CA GLY A 37 19.08 4.66 -12.08
C GLY A 37 18.35 4.55 -10.76
N ALA A 38 18.11 5.69 -10.12
CA ALA A 38 17.19 5.77 -9.01
C ALA A 38 15.91 5.08 -9.47
N VAL A 39 15.66 3.87 -8.97
CA VAL A 39 14.36 3.25 -9.09
C VAL A 39 13.45 4.12 -8.25
N GLU A 40 12.73 5.03 -8.91
CA GLU A 40 11.68 5.76 -8.22
C GLU A 40 10.72 4.69 -7.70
N PHE A 41 10.62 4.56 -6.38
CA PHE A 41 9.76 3.58 -5.71
C PHE A 41 8.29 3.70 -6.16
N SER A 42 7.91 4.83 -6.76
CA SER A 42 6.62 5.08 -7.42
C SER A 42 6.39 4.22 -8.69
N SER A 43 7.45 3.72 -9.32
CA SER A 43 7.41 2.89 -10.55
C SER A 43 7.34 1.39 -10.27
N LEU A 44 7.46 0.96 -9.01
CA LEU A 44 7.11 -0.41 -8.66
C LEU A 44 5.58 -0.49 -8.66
N ASP A 45 5.02 -0.95 -9.78
CA ASP A 45 3.70 -1.57 -9.77
C ASP A 45 3.82 -2.75 -8.80
N TYR A 46 3.19 -2.62 -7.63
CA TYR A 46 2.98 -3.70 -6.69
C TYR A 46 1.95 -4.68 -7.32
N ASP A 47 2.30 -5.26 -8.47
CA ASP A 47 1.58 -6.33 -9.14
C ASP A 47 2.04 -7.66 -8.55
N VAL A 48 1.86 -7.83 -7.24
CA VAL A 48 1.20 -9.06 -6.82
C VAL A 48 -0.25 -8.79 -7.18
N VAL A 49 -0.68 -9.27 -8.34
CA VAL A 49 -2.09 -9.38 -8.66
C VAL A 49 -2.76 -10.05 -7.47
N GLN A 50 -3.38 -9.25 -6.60
CA GLN A 50 -4.33 -9.76 -5.65
C GLN A 50 -5.51 -10.12 -6.52
N ASP A 51 -5.60 -11.38 -6.89
CA ASP A 51 -6.77 -11.97 -7.52
C ASP A 51 -7.93 -11.87 -6.53
N TYR A 52 -8.55 -10.67 -6.51
CA TYR A 52 -9.85 -10.43 -5.93
C TYR A 52 -10.86 -11.30 -6.71
N GLU A 53 -11.02 -12.57 -6.33
CA GLU A 53 -12.28 -13.27 -6.59
C GLU A 53 -13.32 -12.78 -5.57
N GLY A 54 -13.60 -11.48 -5.61
CA GLY A 54 -14.84 -10.88 -5.13
C GLY A 54 -15.71 -10.66 -6.37
N ASP A 55 -17.00 -11.00 -6.27
CA ASP A 55 -18.01 -10.77 -7.30
C ASP A 55 -17.66 -9.55 -8.15
N ALA A 56 -17.46 -9.80 -9.45
CA ALA A 56 -17.38 -8.76 -10.44
C ALA A 56 -18.74 -8.04 -10.45
N VAL A 57 -18.93 -7.09 -9.54
CA VAL A 57 -19.47 -5.80 -9.97
C VAL A 57 -18.39 -5.23 -10.86
N GLU A 58 -18.52 -5.60 -12.13
CA GLU A 58 -18.14 -4.78 -13.26
C GLU A 58 -18.62 -3.35 -12.94
N SER A 59 -17.79 -2.57 -12.24
CA SER A 59 -17.83 -1.12 -12.38
C SER A 59 -17.35 -0.91 -13.79
N GLY A 60 -18.30 -1.02 -14.71
CA GLY A 60 -18.11 -0.76 -16.11
C GLY A 60 -17.36 0.54 -16.18
N ASP A 61 -16.20 0.48 -16.83
CA ASP A 61 -15.66 1.63 -17.50
C ASP A 61 -16.72 2.00 -18.55
N GLU A 62 -17.79 2.67 -18.12
CA GLU A 62 -18.59 3.47 -19.03
C GLU A 62 -17.59 4.49 -19.53
N VAL A 63 -17.08 4.20 -20.73
CA VAL A 63 -16.44 5.14 -21.62
C VAL A 63 -17.29 6.40 -21.65
N ALA A 64 -17.00 7.29 -20.71
CA ALA A 64 -17.60 8.59 -20.60
C ALA A 64 -17.29 9.28 -21.91
N VAL A 65 -18.33 9.41 -22.72
CA VAL A 65 -18.32 10.11 -23.99
C VAL A 65 -17.62 11.44 -23.75
N LYS A 66 -16.47 11.60 -24.40
CA LYS A 66 -15.62 12.79 -24.31
C LYS A 66 -16.45 14.03 -24.67
N SER A 67 -16.96 14.72 -23.66
CA SER A 67 -17.36 16.11 -23.80
C SER A 67 -16.16 16.96 -23.40
N SER A 68 -15.57 17.60 -24.41
CA SER A 68 -14.48 18.55 -24.26
C SER A 68 -14.97 19.80 -23.52
N ALA A 69 -14.93 19.79 -22.20
CA ALA A 69 -14.98 20.98 -21.37
C ALA A 69 -13.62 21.10 -20.66
N GLY A 70 -13.00 22.29 -20.77
CA GLY A 70 -11.59 22.52 -20.50
C GLY A 70 -11.05 21.87 -19.22
N LYS A 71 -9.78 21.44 -19.24
CA LYS A 71 -9.03 20.98 -18.07
C LYS A 71 -9.17 22.00 -16.95
N LYS A 72 -10.16 21.80 -16.08
CA LYS A 72 -10.19 22.40 -14.76
C LYS A 72 -9.06 21.72 -14.00
N ASN A 73 -8.13 22.52 -13.50
CA ASN A 73 -7.08 22.01 -12.61
C ASN A 73 -7.77 21.53 -11.33
N LYS A 74 -8.11 20.24 -11.27
CA LYS A 74 -8.65 19.62 -10.04
C LYS A 74 -7.53 19.53 -9.01
N THR A 75 -7.87 19.86 -7.77
CA THR A 75 -6.99 19.69 -6.60
C THR A 75 -6.82 18.21 -6.26
N GLU A 76 -5.77 17.87 -5.50
CA GLU A 76 -5.66 16.52 -4.91
C GLU A 76 -6.88 16.22 -4.04
N PHE A 77 -7.13 14.93 -3.78
CA PHE A 77 -8.17 14.58 -2.82
C PHE A 77 -7.79 15.10 -1.44
N VAL A 78 -8.73 15.79 -0.80
CA VAL A 78 -8.59 16.28 0.57
C VAL A 78 -9.76 15.75 1.38
N MET A 79 -9.47 15.09 2.49
CA MET A 79 -10.51 14.67 3.42
C MET A 79 -11.06 15.91 4.14
N THR A 80 -12.38 16.00 4.24
CA THR A 80 -13.07 17.10 4.92
C THR A 80 -13.98 16.58 6.01
N GLU A 81 -14.27 17.42 7.01
CA GLU A 81 -15.25 17.14 8.06
C GLU A 81 -16.64 16.82 7.48
N GLU A 82 -17.00 17.45 6.36
CA GLU A 82 -18.26 17.21 5.66
C GLU A 82 -18.35 15.78 5.10
N ILE A 83 -17.28 15.30 4.47
CA ILE A 83 -17.19 13.90 4.00
C ILE A 83 -17.21 12.96 5.21
N ALA A 84 -16.36 13.20 6.21
CA ALA A 84 -16.24 12.36 7.41
C ALA A 84 -17.58 12.19 8.15
N SER A 85 -18.38 13.25 8.26
CA SER A 85 -19.68 13.23 8.93
C SER A 85 -20.74 12.37 8.22
N GLN A 86 -20.58 12.11 6.93
CA GLN A 86 -21.53 11.37 6.09
C GLN A 86 -21.12 9.91 5.87
N LEU A 87 -19.93 9.50 6.30
CA LEU A 87 -19.47 8.12 6.16
C LEU A 87 -20.29 7.15 7.01
N HIS A 88 -20.59 5.98 6.45
CA HIS A 88 -21.17 4.86 7.17
C HIS A 88 -20.07 3.89 7.60
N TYR A 89 -19.96 3.70 8.91
CA TYR A 89 -19.03 2.74 9.47
C TYR A 89 -19.72 1.41 9.75
N ALA A 90 -19.05 0.31 9.41
CA ALA A 90 -19.53 -1.05 9.65
C ALA A 90 -18.64 -1.78 10.66
N ALA A 91 -19.13 -2.88 11.23
CA ALA A 91 -18.32 -3.71 12.13
C ALA A 91 -17.05 -4.24 11.43
N ARG A 92 -17.15 -4.54 10.14
CA ARG A 92 -16.07 -5.04 9.28
C ARG A 92 -16.29 -4.49 7.87
N MET A 93 -15.27 -3.88 7.27
CA MET A 93 -15.34 -3.25 5.94
C MET A 93 -14.04 -3.46 5.16
N SER A 94 -14.11 -3.50 3.83
CA SER A 94 -12.91 -3.47 2.97
C SER A 94 -12.37 -2.05 2.79
N LEU A 95 -11.09 -1.89 2.45
CA LEU A 95 -10.53 -0.57 2.14
C LEU A 95 -11.19 0.06 0.90
N SER A 96 -11.52 -0.77 -0.10
CA SER A 96 -12.21 -0.33 -1.32
C SER A 96 -13.58 0.25 -1.04
N ASP A 97 -14.36 -0.34 -0.13
CA ASP A 97 -15.69 0.18 0.22
C ASP A 97 -15.57 1.52 0.93
N LEU A 98 -14.64 1.66 1.88
CA LEU A 98 -14.41 2.91 2.59
C LEU A 98 -13.97 4.03 1.64
N VAL A 99 -12.99 3.75 0.77
CA VAL A 99 -12.50 4.68 -0.24
C VAL A 99 -13.58 5.00 -1.28
N GLY A 100 -14.44 4.02 -1.61
CA GLY A 100 -15.62 4.20 -2.45
C GLY A 100 -16.56 5.25 -1.85
N GLN A 101 -16.95 5.08 -0.59
CA GLN A 101 -17.81 6.05 0.10
C GLN A 101 -17.22 7.47 0.12
N MET A 102 -15.92 7.61 0.46
CA MET A 102 -15.25 8.92 0.45
C MET A 102 -15.28 9.56 -0.93
N ASN A 103 -15.11 8.76 -1.98
CA ASN A 103 -15.13 9.21 -3.35
C ASN A 103 -16.53 9.59 -3.83
N ASP A 104 -17.57 8.88 -3.42
CA ASP A 104 -18.95 9.20 -3.79
C ASP A 104 -19.42 10.51 -3.14
N LEU A 105 -18.83 10.87 -2.00
CA LEU A 105 -19.10 12.11 -1.27
C LEU A 105 -18.25 13.31 -1.74
N ARG A 106 -17.21 13.08 -2.55
CA ARG A 106 -16.31 14.16 -3.01
C ARG A 106 -16.97 15.01 -4.10
N ASP A 107 -16.56 16.27 -4.20
CA ASP A 107 -16.87 17.07 -5.39
C ASP A 107 -15.97 16.64 -6.56
N GLU A 108 -16.49 15.76 -7.42
CA GLU A 108 -15.77 15.28 -8.60
C GLU A 108 -15.37 16.42 -9.55
N GLY A 109 -16.06 17.56 -9.54
CA GLY A 109 -15.74 18.72 -10.37
C GLY A 109 -14.47 19.46 -9.95
N THR A 110 -14.12 19.40 -8.67
CA THR A 110 -13.03 20.19 -8.06
C THR A 110 -11.89 19.34 -7.48
N MET A 111 -12.16 18.10 -7.09
CA MET A 111 -11.21 17.18 -6.47
C MET A 111 -10.90 15.97 -7.35
N LYS A 112 -9.63 15.54 -7.32
CA LYS A 112 -9.20 14.25 -7.85
C LYS A 112 -9.80 13.11 -7.02
N ARG A 113 -9.83 11.92 -7.62
CA ARG A 113 -10.27 10.69 -6.95
C ARG A 113 -9.22 10.24 -5.93
N LEU A 114 -9.64 9.88 -4.72
CA LEU A 114 -8.78 9.17 -3.77
C LEU A 114 -8.55 7.76 -4.30
N THR A 115 -7.29 7.37 -4.48
CA THR A 115 -6.96 6.00 -4.90
C THR A 115 -6.75 5.12 -3.68
N ILE A 116 -7.10 3.84 -3.79
CA ILE A 116 -6.81 2.85 -2.75
C ILE A 116 -5.31 2.81 -2.49
N LYS A 117 -4.47 2.80 -3.55
CA LYS A 117 -3.00 2.83 -3.47
C LYS A 117 -2.47 4.00 -2.62
N ALA A 118 -3.07 5.19 -2.72
CA ALA A 118 -2.65 6.34 -1.90
C ALA A 118 -2.94 6.11 -0.41
N VAL A 119 -4.12 5.55 -0.08
CA VAL A 119 -4.44 5.19 1.31
C VAL A 119 -3.53 4.08 1.80
N GLU A 120 -3.29 3.04 0.99
CA GLU A 120 -2.38 1.95 1.35
C GLU A 120 -0.96 2.43 1.62
N GLN A 121 -0.46 3.38 0.83
CA GLN A 121 0.84 4.02 1.07
C GLN A 121 0.84 4.80 2.39
N MET A 122 -0.22 5.57 2.67
CA MET A 122 -0.37 6.25 3.97
C MET A 122 -0.34 5.23 5.13
N LEU A 123 -1.04 4.09 5.02
CA LEU A 123 -1.03 3.07 6.08
C LEU A 123 0.35 2.39 6.23
N LEU A 124 1.14 2.28 5.15
CA LEU A 124 2.54 1.85 5.21
C LEU A 124 3.42 2.90 5.90
N ASP A 125 3.25 4.17 5.56
CA ASP A 125 4.04 5.29 6.11
C ASP A 125 3.75 5.47 7.61
N GLU A 126 2.51 5.23 8.03
CA GLU A 126 2.10 5.21 9.44
C GLU A 126 2.51 3.93 10.19
N GLY A 127 3.12 2.95 9.52
CA GLY A 127 3.63 1.72 10.13
C GLY A 127 2.54 0.70 10.51
N LEU A 128 1.32 0.85 10.01
CA LEU A 128 0.24 -0.13 10.18
C LEU A 128 0.48 -1.39 9.34
N PHE A 129 1.19 -1.20 8.23
CA PHE A 129 1.71 -2.28 7.40
C PHE A 129 3.22 -2.17 7.25
N GLU A 130 3.85 -3.30 6.95
CA GLU A 130 5.23 -3.37 6.49
C GLU A 130 5.31 -4.14 5.16
N LEU A 131 6.41 -3.96 4.44
CA LEU A 131 6.72 -4.73 3.24
C LEU A 131 7.78 -5.78 3.56
N LYS A 132 7.45 -7.05 3.31
CA LYS A 132 8.41 -8.16 3.31
C LYS A 132 8.75 -8.54 1.88
N PHE A 133 10.02 -8.80 1.60
CA PHE A 133 10.45 -9.25 0.27
C PHE A 133 10.53 -10.78 0.26
N VAL A 134 9.60 -11.42 -0.45
CA VAL A 134 9.58 -12.86 -0.66
C VAL A 134 9.86 -13.11 -2.14
N ASN A 135 10.91 -13.87 -2.46
CA ASN A 135 11.30 -14.14 -3.86
C ASN A 135 11.46 -12.87 -4.73
N ARG A 136 12.01 -11.79 -4.16
CA ARG A 136 12.14 -10.44 -4.78
C ARG A 136 10.82 -9.73 -5.06
N MET A 137 9.69 -10.29 -4.65
CA MET A 137 8.39 -9.63 -4.73
C MET A 137 8.03 -9.04 -3.37
N PRO A 138 7.61 -7.76 -3.31
CA PRO A 138 7.13 -7.18 -2.08
C PRO A 138 5.76 -7.79 -1.72
N LEU A 139 5.65 -8.21 -0.47
CA LEU A 139 4.44 -8.72 0.15
C LEU A 139 4.11 -7.82 1.33
N ARG A 140 2.92 -7.21 1.30
CA ARG A 140 2.41 -6.42 2.42
C ARG A 140 2.03 -7.33 3.57
N LYS A 141 2.47 -6.98 4.78
CA LYS A 141 2.14 -7.68 6.02
C LYS A 141 1.64 -6.69 7.07
N ILE A 142 0.56 -7.04 7.75
CA ILE A 142 0.05 -6.28 8.90
C ILE A 142 1.06 -6.35 10.06
N THR A 143 1.29 -5.21 10.72
CA THR A 143 2.14 -5.14 11.91
C THR A 143 1.32 -5.40 13.19
N GLU A 144 1.98 -5.58 14.34
CA GLU A 144 1.29 -5.60 15.64
C GLU A 144 0.52 -4.29 15.86
N TYR A 145 1.13 -3.16 15.51
CA TYR A 145 0.48 -1.85 15.56
C TYR A 145 -0.75 -1.76 14.63
N GLY A 146 -0.67 -2.31 13.42
CA GLY A 146 -1.82 -2.41 12.52
C GLY A 146 -2.96 -3.26 13.10
N THR A 147 -2.63 -4.32 13.84
CA THR A 147 -3.62 -5.17 14.52
C THR A 147 -4.30 -4.41 15.65
N ASP A 148 -3.52 -3.71 16.49
CA ASP A 148 -4.03 -2.89 17.59
C ASP A 148 -4.87 -1.70 17.10
N PHE A 149 -4.54 -1.18 15.91
CA PHE A 149 -5.34 -0.17 15.21
C PHE A 149 -6.69 -0.71 14.72
N GLY A 150 -6.89 -2.04 14.74
CA GLY A 150 -8.14 -2.69 14.38
C GLY A 150 -8.19 -3.20 12.93
N ILE A 151 -7.03 -3.47 12.31
CA ILE A 151 -6.96 -4.15 11.02
C ILE A 151 -6.91 -5.66 11.27
N GLU A 152 -7.70 -6.41 10.53
CA GLU A 152 -7.78 -7.86 10.59
C GLU A 152 -7.25 -8.47 9.30
N ALA A 153 -6.46 -9.54 9.40
CA ALA A 153 -6.01 -10.31 8.25
C ALA A 153 -6.75 -11.65 8.17
N GLU A 154 -7.24 -11.99 6.98
CA GLU A 154 -7.86 -13.28 6.67
C GLU A 154 -7.03 -13.99 5.59
N THR A 155 -6.49 -15.16 5.91
CA THR A 155 -5.77 -15.98 4.93
C THR A 155 -6.76 -16.63 3.96
N ARG A 156 -6.49 -16.48 2.67
CA ARG A 156 -7.23 -17.11 1.58
C ARG A 156 -6.31 -17.87 0.66
N ILE A 157 -6.89 -18.79 -0.09
CA ILE A 157 -6.19 -19.61 -1.07
C ILE A 157 -6.73 -19.23 -2.45
N SER A 158 -5.85 -18.79 -3.34
CA SER A 158 -6.17 -18.54 -4.75
C SER A 158 -6.57 -19.82 -5.47
N SER A 159 -7.22 -19.69 -6.62
CA SER A 159 -7.51 -20.81 -7.52
C SER A 159 -6.27 -21.62 -7.93
N LYS A 160 -5.08 -21.01 -7.88
CA LYS A 160 -3.78 -21.63 -8.16
C LYS A 160 -3.11 -22.27 -6.93
N GLY A 161 -3.74 -22.20 -5.76
CA GLY A 161 -3.24 -22.78 -4.51
C GLY A 161 -2.27 -21.89 -3.74
N ASN A 162 -2.05 -20.63 -4.16
CA ASN A 162 -1.22 -19.69 -3.41
C ASN A 162 -2.02 -19.04 -2.29
N GLU A 163 -1.44 -18.96 -1.10
CA GLU A 163 -2.00 -18.23 0.03
C GLU A 163 -1.79 -16.73 -0.11
N TYR A 164 -2.81 -15.95 0.25
CA TYR A 164 -2.75 -14.50 0.34
C TYR A 164 -3.57 -14.00 1.52
N GLU A 165 -3.30 -12.77 1.97
CA GLU A 165 -4.06 -12.13 3.03
C GLU A 165 -5.02 -11.10 2.46
N VAL A 166 -6.27 -11.17 2.93
CA VAL A 166 -7.27 -10.12 2.73
C VAL A 166 -7.40 -9.33 4.01
N PHE A 167 -7.29 -8.01 3.91
CA PHE A 167 -7.38 -7.13 5.07
C PHE A 167 -8.79 -6.54 5.20
N TYR A 168 -9.32 -6.60 6.41
CA TYR A 168 -10.58 -5.98 6.80
C TYR A 168 -10.34 -4.98 7.92
N TYR A 169 -11.17 -3.95 7.95
CA TYR A 169 -11.03 -2.83 8.86
C TYR A 169 -12.24 -2.83 9.79
N THR A 170 -11.99 -2.92 11.09
CA THR A 170 -13.02 -2.73 12.11
C THR A 170 -13.59 -1.31 12.05
N GLN A 171 -14.71 -1.07 12.73
CA GLN A 171 -15.26 0.29 12.85
C GLN A 171 -14.24 1.30 13.41
N GLU A 172 -13.40 0.86 14.35
CA GLU A 172 -12.37 1.69 14.97
C GLU A 172 -11.27 2.03 13.96
N ALA A 173 -10.76 1.04 13.22
CA ALA A 173 -9.79 1.26 12.16
C ALA A 173 -10.33 2.17 11.05
N GLN A 174 -11.59 2.02 10.64
CA GLN A 174 -12.21 2.89 9.63
C GLN A 174 -12.21 4.35 10.09
N ARG A 175 -12.50 4.62 11.36
CA ARG A 175 -12.43 5.98 11.95
C ARG A 175 -10.99 6.48 12.00
N GLY A 176 -10.04 5.64 12.41
CA GLY A 176 -8.63 5.99 12.44
C GLY A 176 -8.10 6.37 11.05
N ILE A 177 -8.49 5.65 10.00
CA ILE A 177 -8.10 6.00 8.61
C ILE A 177 -8.63 7.39 8.22
N VAL A 178 -9.89 7.68 8.57
CA VAL A 178 -10.48 9.00 8.31
C VAL A 178 -9.74 10.10 9.07
N GLU A 179 -9.36 9.85 10.31
CA GLU A 179 -8.58 10.79 11.13
C GLU A 179 -7.16 11.02 10.57
N LEU A 180 -6.48 9.97 10.11
CA LEU A 180 -5.20 10.10 9.42
C LEU A 180 -5.32 10.98 8.17
N LEU A 181 -6.37 10.79 7.37
CA LEU A 181 -6.61 11.59 6.17
C LEU A 181 -6.96 13.06 6.51
N LEU A 182 -7.68 13.32 7.60
CA LEU A 182 -7.96 14.68 8.09
C LEU A 182 -6.70 15.38 8.60
N THR A 183 -5.76 14.63 9.18
CA THR A 183 -4.53 15.18 9.77
C THR A 183 -3.38 15.34 8.78
N ALA A 184 -3.35 14.56 7.69
CA ALA A 184 -2.35 14.65 6.63
C ALA A 184 -2.25 16.05 5.99
N GLU A 185 -3.35 16.80 5.90
CA GLU A 185 -3.37 18.19 5.40
C GLU A 185 -2.71 19.18 6.37
N ASN A 186 -2.74 18.90 7.67
CA ASN A 186 -2.18 19.78 8.70
C ASN A 186 -0.67 19.61 8.87
N GLY A 187 -0.09 18.55 8.27
CA GLY A 187 1.33 18.22 8.32
C GLY A 187 2.20 18.89 7.25
N GLY A 188 1.59 19.59 6.27
CA GLY A 188 2.30 20.36 5.25
C GLY A 188 2.92 21.63 5.83
N LYS A 189 4.12 21.52 6.41
CA LYS A 189 5.00 22.65 6.75
C LYS A 189 6.32 22.57 6.01
#